data_AF-A0A838ETV4-F1
#
_entry.id   AF-A0A838ETV4-F1
#
_cell.length_a   1.000
_cell.length_b   1.000
_cell.length_c   1.000
_cell.angle_alpha   90.00
_cell.angle_beta   90.00
_cell.angle_gamma   90.00
#
_symmetry.space_group_name_H-M   'P 1'
#
loop_
_entity.id
_entity.type
_entity.pdbx_description
1 polymer ?
#
loop_
_entity_poly.entity_id
_entity_poly.type
_entity_poly.pdbx_seq_one_letter_code
_entity_poly.pdbx_strand_id
1 'polypeptide(L)'
;MKKKGLFFKILIVAILVMAIFLFYYFGGRDYLNFAYLKQNLAEIQTLYLIHPILVLGVFIGAFLFLTILAIPGSLILTILSGAIFGIFYGTLIVIVSGTIGAVLSFLISRYLMKDYVNKKFHKQFRAINKNLEKDGILYLFVLRFIPVSPFVVINLILGLTNLRV
;
A
#
# COMPACT_ATOMS: atom_id res chain seq x y z
N MET A 1 -9.19 -12.75 28.22
CA MET A 1 -9.33 -11.82 27.07
C MET A 1 -8.12 -11.70 26.15
N LYS A 2 -6.85 -11.79 26.61
CA LYS A 2 -5.65 -11.63 25.75
C LYS A 2 -5.49 -12.65 24.60
N LYS A 3 -5.96 -13.90 24.75
CA LYS A 3 -5.82 -14.95 23.71
C LYS A 3 -6.68 -14.72 22.45
N LYS A 4 -7.89 -14.14 22.58
CA LYS A 4 -8.77 -13.85 21.43
C LYS A 4 -8.17 -12.80 20.49
N GLY A 5 -7.54 -11.77 21.06
CA GLY A 5 -6.85 -10.72 20.28
C GLY A 5 -5.61 -11.26 19.55
N LEU A 6 -4.86 -12.17 20.16
CA LEU A 6 -3.69 -12.78 19.51
C LEU A 6 -4.09 -13.67 18.31
N PHE A 7 -5.14 -14.49 18.47
CA PHE A 7 -5.67 -15.32 17.39
C PHE A 7 -6.11 -14.47 16.19
N PHE A 8 -6.85 -13.38 16.44
CA PHE A 8 -7.29 -12.47 15.38
C PHE A 8 -6.12 -11.81 14.63
N LYS A 9 -5.07 -11.39 15.35
CA LYS A 9 -3.85 -10.84 14.72
C LYS A 9 -3.16 -11.89 13.84
N ILE A 10 -3.03 -13.13 14.31
CA ILE A 10 -2.42 -14.22 13.55
C ILE A 10 -3.24 -14.53 12.29
N LEU A 11 -4.57 -14.56 12.41
CA LEU A 11 -5.47 -14.80 11.29
C LEU A 11 -5.30 -13.73 10.20
N ILE A 12 -5.25 -12.43 10.57
CA ILE A 12 -5.04 -11.36 9.60
C ILE A 12 -3.67 -11.49 8.94
N VAL A 13 -2.61 -11.74 9.70
CA VAL A 13 -1.26 -11.91 9.12
C VAL A 13 -1.23 -13.11 8.17
N ALA A 14 -1.87 -14.22 8.53
CA ALA A 14 -1.98 -15.39 7.65
C ALA A 14 -2.74 -15.06 6.35
N ILE A 15 -3.82 -14.30 6.42
CA ILE A 15 -4.56 -13.83 5.24
C ILE A 15 -3.67 -12.94 4.36
N LEU A 16 -2.94 -11.99 4.93
CA LEU A 16 -2.05 -11.11 4.16
C LEU A 16 -0.92 -11.91 3.47
N VAL A 17 -0.30 -12.85 4.19
CA VAL A 17 0.74 -13.73 3.63
C VAL A 17 0.18 -14.62 2.52
N MET A 18 -1.00 -15.22 2.75
CA MET A 18 -1.70 -16.01 1.73
C MET A 18 -2.00 -15.17 0.49
N ALA A 19 -2.46 -13.93 0.66
CA ALA A 19 -2.78 -13.07 -0.46
C ALA A 19 -1.54 -12.70 -1.28
N ILE A 20 -0.39 -12.42 -0.62
CA ILE A 20 0.90 -12.23 -1.31
C ILE A 20 1.30 -13.51 -2.06
N PHE A 21 1.15 -14.67 -1.44
CA PHE A 21 1.49 -15.96 -2.05
C PHE A 21 0.65 -16.22 -3.30
N LEU A 22 -0.68 -16.07 -3.21
CA LEU A 22 -1.60 -16.24 -4.33
C LEU A 22 -1.30 -15.23 -5.45
N PHE A 23 -1.00 -13.97 -5.11
CA PHE A 23 -0.61 -12.97 -6.10
C PHE A 23 0.60 -13.41 -6.93
N TYR A 24 1.64 -13.97 -6.29
CA TYR A 24 2.80 -14.47 -7.03
C TYR A 24 2.54 -15.80 -7.74
N TYR A 25 1.77 -16.70 -7.13
CA TYR A 25 1.43 -18.00 -7.70
C TYR A 25 0.61 -17.89 -8.99
N PHE A 26 -0.36 -16.98 -9.04
CA PHE A 26 -1.19 -16.74 -10.22
C PHE A 26 -0.53 -15.82 -11.27
N GLY A 27 0.76 -15.52 -11.15
CA GLY A 27 1.45 -14.68 -12.13
C GLY A 27 1.03 -13.20 -12.07
N GLY A 28 0.61 -12.69 -10.91
CA GLY A 28 0.23 -11.29 -10.70
C GLY A 28 1.29 -10.28 -11.18
N ARG A 29 2.56 -10.67 -11.23
CA ARG A 29 3.65 -9.87 -11.81
C ARG A 29 3.46 -9.62 -13.32
N ASP A 30 3.01 -10.61 -14.05
CA ASP A 30 2.85 -10.54 -15.50
C ASP A 30 1.69 -9.60 -15.86
N TYR A 31 0.61 -9.64 -15.07
CA TYR A 31 -0.52 -8.71 -15.20
C TYR A 31 -0.14 -7.26 -14.86
N LEU A 32 0.83 -7.04 -13.97
CA LEU A 32 1.36 -5.71 -13.68
C LEU A 32 2.51 -5.30 -14.60
N ASN A 33 2.87 -6.11 -15.59
CA ASN A 33 3.92 -5.74 -16.53
C ASN A 33 3.43 -4.61 -17.45
N PHE A 34 4.22 -3.55 -17.56
CA PHE A 34 3.92 -2.42 -18.44
C PHE A 34 3.68 -2.86 -19.89
N ALA A 35 4.44 -3.84 -20.39
CA ALA A 35 4.28 -4.36 -21.75
C ALA A 35 2.91 -5.03 -21.93
N TYR A 36 2.50 -5.87 -20.97
CA TYR A 36 1.20 -6.55 -20.99
C TYR A 36 0.05 -5.54 -20.93
N LEU A 37 0.13 -4.58 -20.01
CA LEU A 37 -0.90 -3.55 -19.85
C LEU A 37 -1.01 -2.65 -21.08
N LYS A 38 0.12 -2.29 -21.70
CA LYS A 38 0.14 -1.50 -22.94
C LYS A 38 -0.48 -2.27 -24.11
N GLN A 39 -0.18 -3.56 -24.24
CA GLN A 39 -0.73 -4.41 -25.29
C GLN A 39 -2.25 -4.56 -25.17
N ASN A 40 -2.77 -4.69 -23.94
CA ASN A 40 -4.19 -4.89 -23.67
C ASN A 40 -4.94 -3.57 -23.38
N LEU A 41 -4.30 -2.41 -23.53
CA LEU A 41 -4.89 -1.13 -23.15
C LEU A 41 -6.19 -0.84 -23.91
N ALA A 42 -6.23 -1.16 -25.21
CA ALA A 42 -7.43 -0.96 -26.03
C ALA A 42 -8.60 -1.79 -25.50
N GLU A 43 -8.37 -3.07 -25.17
CA GLU A 43 -9.39 -3.94 -24.60
C GLU A 43 -9.88 -3.45 -23.23
N ILE A 44 -8.95 -3.00 -22.38
CA ILE A 44 -9.28 -2.44 -21.06
C ILE A 44 -10.13 -1.17 -21.20
N GLN A 45 -9.82 -0.30 -22.17
CA GLN A 45 -10.63 0.89 -22.45
C GLN A 45 -12.02 0.51 -22.97
N THR A 46 -12.14 -0.48 -23.86
CA THR A 46 -13.45 -0.98 -24.29
C THR A 46 -14.25 -1.56 -23.12
N LEU A 47 -13.61 -2.35 -22.25
CA LEU A 47 -14.24 -2.87 -21.03
C LEU A 47 -14.69 -1.75 -20.08
N TYR A 48 -13.92 -0.66 -19.98
CA TYR A 48 -14.31 0.50 -19.19
C TYR A 48 -15.55 1.19 -19.76
N LEU A 49 -15.67 1.29 -21.08
CA LEU A 49 -16.86 1.86 -21.73
C LEU A 49 -18.12 1.00 -21.51
N ILE A 50 -17.98 -0.32 -21.47
CA ILE A 50 -19.10 -1.25 -21.28
C ILE A 50 -19.46 -1.40 -19.79
N HIS A 51 -18.46 -1.51 -18.91
CA HIS A 51 -18.60 -1.81 -17.49
C HIS A 51 -17.75 -0.89 -16.59
N PRO A 52 -18.08 0.41 -16.52
CA PRO A 52 -17.23 1.40 -15.85
C PRO A 52 -17.07 1.13 -14.34
N ILE A 53 -18.15 0.74 -13.67
CA ILE A 53 -18.16 0.47 -12.22
C ILE A 53 -17.27 -0.73 -11.88
N LEU A 54 -17.31 -1.78 -12.71
CA LEU A 54 -16.49 -2.98 -12.52
C LEU A 54 -15.01 -2.64 -12.68
N VAL A 55 -14.65 -1.97 -13.77
CA VAL A 55 -13.25 -1.60 -14.03
C VAL A 55 -12.71 -0.68 -12.94
N LEU A 56 -13.52 0.29 -12.49
CA LEU A 56 -13.15 1.17 -11.38
C LEU A 56 -12.95 0.38 -10.08
N GLY A 57 -13.87 -0.52 -9.73
CA GLY A 57 -13.78 -1.34 -8.53
C GLY A 57 -12.56 -2.26 -8.52
N VAL A 58 -12.28 -2.92 -9.66
CA VAL A 58 -11.09 -3.77 -9.83
C VAL A 58 -9.82 -2.93 -9.73
N PHE A 59 -9.77 -1.77 -10.38
CA PHE A 59 -8.61 -0.88 -10.33
C PHE A 59 -8.32 -0.41 -8.90
N ILE A 60 -9.32 0.12 -8.20
CA ILE A 60 -9.18 0.59 -6.81
C ILE A 60 -8.78 -0.57 -5.90
N GLY A 61 -9.41 -1.74 -6.05
CA GLY A 61 -9.09 -2.93 -5.29
C GLY A 61 -7.64 -3.38 -5.49
N ALA A 62 -7.17 -3.43 -6.74
CA ALA A 62 -5.79 -3.75 -7.06
C ALA A 62 -4.82 -2.71 -6.51
N PHE A 63 -5.13 -1.42 -6.64
CA PHE A 63 -4.30 -0.34 -6.12
C PHE A 63 -4.17 -0.42 -4.59
N LEU A 64 -5.29 -0.62 -3.89
CA LEU A 64 -5.31 -0.82 -2.44
C LEU A 64 -4.54 -2.06 -2.03
N PHE A 65 -4.70 -3.17 -2.74
CA PHE A 65 -3.99 -4.42 -2.48
C PHE A 65 -2.47 -4.23 -2.52
N LEU A 66 -1.95 -3.63 -3.60
CA LEU A 66 -0.52 -3.35 -3.74
C LEU A 66 -0.03 -2.36 -2.67
N THR A 67 -0.83 -1.35 -2.37
CA THR A 67 -0.51 -0.30 -1.39
C THR A 67 -0.58 -0.81 0.05
N ILE A 68 -1.45 -1.75 0.39
CA ILE A 68 -1.53 -2.28 1.75
C ILE A 68 -0.36 -3.24 2.00
N LEU A 69 -0.04 -4.07 1.02
CA LEU A 69 0.97 -5.12 1.12
C LEU A 69 2.40 -4.66 0.80
N ALA A 70 2.60 -3.39 0.48
CA ALA A 70 3.89 -2.85 0.03
C ALA A 70 4.50 -3.60 -1.16
N ILE A 71 3.64 -4.09 -2.07
CA ILE A 71 4.08 -4.79 -3.26
C ILE A 71 4.48 -3.74 -4.31
N PRO A 72 5.69 -3.82 -4.89
CA PRO A 72 6.09 -2.97 -6.01
C PRO A 72 5.16 -3.18 -7.21
N GLY A 73 4.65 -2.10 -7.79
CA GLY A 73 3.74 -2.15 -8.95
C GLY A 73 2.67 -1.06 -8.97
N SER A 74 2.43 -0.38 -7.84
CA SER A 74 1.48 0.74 -7.76
C SER A 74 1.82 1.89 -8.71
N LEU A 75 3.10 2.13 -9.01
CA LEU A 75 3.54 3.10 -10.02
C LEU A 75 2.98 2.79 -11.41
N ILE A 76 2.94 1.51 -11.78
CA ILE A 76 2.45 1.06 -13.09
C ILE A 76 0.94 1.28 -13.16
N LEU A 77 0.21 0.97 -12.08
CA LEU A 77 -1.21 1.27 -11.98
C LEU A 77 -1.48 2.79 -12.01
N THR A 78 -0.63 3.62 -11.40
CA THR A 78 -0.75 5.08 -11.48
C THR A 78 -0.67 5.58 -12.92
N ILE A 79 0.29 5.08 -13.71
CA ILE A 79 0.41 5.45 -15.12
C ILE A 79 -0.81 4.94 -15.90
N LEU A 80 -1.22 3.70 -15.63
CA LEU A 80 -2.38 3.08 -16.28
C LEU A 80 -3.68 3.84 -15.97
N SER A 81 -3.84 4.41 -14.78
CA SER A 81 -5.05 5.16 -14.42
C SER A 81 -5.25 6.37 -15.34
N GLY A 82 -4.18 7.08 -15.67
CA GLY A 82 -4.23 8.19 -16.62
C GLY A 82 -4.57 7.75 -18.03
N ALA A 83 -4.15 6.54 -18.41
CA ALA A 83 -4.43 5.95 -19.72
C ALA A 83 -5.87 5.40 -19.84
N ILE A 84 -6.46 4.87 -18.76
CA ILE A 84 -7.83 4.32 -18.76
C ILE A 84 -8.87 5.40 -18.50
N PHE A 85 -8.68 6.19 -17.44
CA PHE A 85 -9.69 7.13 -16.93
C PHE A 85 -9.43 8.59 -17.37
N GLY A 86 -8.33 8.84 -18.08
CA GLY A 86 -7.85 10.18 -18.39
C GLY A 86 -7.08 10.81 -17.23
N ILE A 87 -6.32 11.87 -17.53
CA ILE A 87 -5.39 12.49 -16.56
C ILE A 87 -6.13 13.00 -15.32
N PHE A 88 -7.26 13.69 -15.49
CA PHE A 88 -7.98 14.31 -14.38
C PHE A 88 -8.60 13.27 -13.43
N TYR A 89 -9.46 12.40 -13.96
CA TYR A 89 -10.12 11.36 -13.15
C TYR A 89 -9.13 10.30 -12.65
N GLY A 90 -8.17 9.89 -13.49
CA GLY A 90 -7.11 8.97 -13.09
C GLY A 90 -6.28 9.49 -11.91
N THR A 91 -5.97 10.79 -11.90
CA THR A 91 -5.28 11.44 -10.77
C THR A 91 -6.14 11.42 -9.51
N LEU A 92 -7.42 11.81 -9.59
CA LEU A 92 -8.33 11.78 -8.44
C LEU A 92 -8.46 10.36 -7.86
N ILE A 93 -8.65 9.36 -8.72
CA ILE A 93 -8.77 7.95 -8.33
C ILE A 93 -7.51 7.49 -7.60
N VAL A 94 -6.32 7.80 -8.12
CA VAL A 94 -5.05 7.42 -7.50
C VAL A 94 -4.82 8.14 -6.18
N ILE A 95 -5.15 9.43 -6.07
CA ILE A 95 -5.03 10.18 -4.81
C ILE A 95 -5.91 9.56 -3.74
N VAL A 96 -7.19 9.29 -4.05
CA VAL A 96 -8.13 8.70 -3.10
C VAL A 96 -7.70 7.28 -2.71
N SER A 97 -7.41 6.43 -3.70
CA SER A 97 -7.00 5.05 -3.47
C SER A 97 -5.68 4.96 -2.70
N GLY A 98 -4.71 5.81 -3.06
CA GLY A 98 -3.41 5.89 -2.40
C GLY A 98 -3.51 6.40 -0.97
N THR A 99 -4.38 7.38 -0.71
CA THR A 99 -4.63 7.88 0.66
C THR A 99 -5.26 6.80 1.53
N ILE A 100 -6.31 6.13 1.03
CA ILE A 100 -6.98 5.04 1.75
C ILE A 100 -5.99 3.90 2.00
N GLY A 101 -5.22 3.50 0.99
CA GLY A 101 -4.20 2.46 1.11
C GLY A 101 -3.11 2.83 2.12
N ALA A 102 -2.66 4.08 2.14
CA ALA A 102 -1.68 4.60 3.10
C ALA A 102 -2.18 4.47 4.55
N VAL A 103 -3.42 4.91 4.78
CA VAL A 103 -4.07 4.86 6.09
C VAL A 103 -4.23 3.40 6.53
N LEU A 104 -4.73 2.53 5.66
CA LEU A 104 -4.91 1.11 5.98
C LEU A 104 -3.57 0.43 6.27
N SER A 105 -2.55 0.67 5.45
CA SER A 105 -1.19 0.16 5.65
C SER A 105 -0.62 0.60 7.01
N PHE A 106 -0.75 1.89 7.34
CA PHE A 106 -0.35 2.43 8.65
C PHE A 106 -1.10 1.78 9.81
N LEU A 107 -2.42 1.64 9.73
CA LEU A 107 -3.23 1.03 10.80
C LEU A 107 -2.90 -0.46 10.98
N ILE A 108 -2.72 -1.18 9.88
CA ILE A 108 -2.32 -2.59 9.88
C ILE A 108 -0.98 -2.75 10.60
N SER A 109 0.04 -1.94 10.26
CA SER A 109 1.34 -2.03 10.95
C SER A 109 1.24 -1.61 12.43
N ARG A 110 0.46 -0.56 12.73
CA ARG A 110 0.22 -0.03 14.09
C ARG A 110 -0.39 -1.06 15.03
N TYR A 111 -1.42 -1.78 14.59
CA TYR A 111 -2.16 -2.68 15.47
C TYR A 111 -1.67 -4.12 15.44
N LEU A 112 -1.16 -4.59 14.29
CA LEU A 112 -0.71 -5.98 14.16
C LEU A 112 0.75 -6.16 14.51
N MET A 113 1.62 -5.23 14.09
CA MET A 113 3.08 -5.46 14.06
C MET A 113 3.86 -4.62 15.08
N LYS A 114 3.31 -3.50 15.56
CA LYS A 114 4.02 -2.55 16.43
C LYS A 114 4.72 -3.20 17.63
N ASP A 115 4.03 -4.05 18.39
CA ASP A 115 4.58 -4.66 19.60
C ASP A 115 5.71 -5.65 19.29
N TYR A 116 5.55 -6.46 18.24
CA TYR A 116 6.54 -7.45 17.82
C TYR A 116 7.79 -6.76 17.28
N VAL A 117 7.62 -5.79 16.38
CA VAL A 117 8.72 -5.08 15.75
C VAL A 117 9.46 -4.21 16.76
N ASN A 118 8.77 -3.51 17.66
CA ASN A 118 9.46 -2.72 18.70
C ASN A 118 10.28 -3.59 19.66
N LYS A 119 9.86 -4.83 19.95
CA LYS A 119 10.68 -5.76 20.74
C LYS A 119 11.95 -6.19 19.98
N LYS A 120 11.81 -6.56 18.70
CA LYS A 120 12.90 -7.10 17.87
C LYS A 120 13.88 -6.03 17.38
N PHE A 121 13.38 -4.85 17.02
CA PHE A 121 14.12 -3.75 16.37
C PHE A 121 14.12 -2.46 17.21
N HIS A 122 14.13 -2.60 18.54
CA HIS A 122 14.05 -1.49 19.48
C HIS A 122 15.10 -0.39 19.22
N LYS A 123 16.34 -0.75 18.84
CA LYS A 123 17.43 0.23 18.61
C LYS A 123 17.16 1.12 17.40
N GLN A 124 16.73 0.53 16.29
CA GLN A 124 16.42 1.23 15.04
C GLN A 124 15.24 2.18 15.24
N PHE A 125 14.17 1.70 15.89
CA PHE A 125 12.98 2.51 16.16
C PHE A 125 13.20 3.58 17.23
N ARG A 126 14.14 3.39 18.17
CA ARG A 126 14.48 4.42 19.17
C ARG A 126 15.06 5.69 18.51
N ALA A 127 15.93 5.55 17.52
CA ALA A 127 16.47 6.69 16.77
C ALA A 127 15.38 7.41 15.97
N ILE A 128 14.53 6.65 15.27
CA ILE A 128 13.39 7.18 14.50
C ILE A 128 12.42 7.94 15.41
N ASN A 129 12.03 7.35 16.55
CA ASN A 129 11.12 8.00 17.51
C ASN A 129 11.72 9.27 18.10
N LYS A 130 13.02 9.28 18.46
CA LYS A 130 13.70 10.46 19.01
C LYS A 130 13.69 11.64 18.01
N ASN A 131 13.95 11.37 16.73
CA ASN A 131 13.94 12.41 15.70
C ASN A 131 12.51 12.89 15.39
N LEU A 132 11.52 11.99 15.45
CA LEU A 132 10.10 12.35 15.35
C LEU A 132 9.62 13.21 16.52
N GLU A 133 10.11 12.98 17.73
CA GLU A 133 9.75 13.80 18.90
C GLU A 133 10.38 15.20 18.84
N LYS A 134 11.59 15.32 18.30
CA LYS A 134 12.32 16.59 18.21
C LYS A 134 11.79 17.49 17.09
N ASP A 135 11.70 16.95 15.87
CA ASP A 135 11.47 17.74 14.64
C ASP A 135 10.34 17.13 13.79
N GLY A 136 9.32 16.54 14.43
CA GLY A 136 8.34 15.62 13.84
C GLY A 136 7.86 15.93 12.41
N ILE A 137 7.39 17.14 12.15
CA ILE A 137 6.90 17.54 10.81
C ILE A 137 8.04 17.55 9.79
N LEU A 138 9.18 18.15 10.13
CA LEU A 138 10.35 18.23 9.24
C LEU A 138 10.92 16.85 8.97
N TYR A 139 11.01 15.99 10.00
CA TYR A 139 11.49 14.63 9.85
C TYR A 139 10.56 13.78 8.96
N LEU A 140 9.23 13.90 9.14
CA LEU A 140 8.25 13.25 8.27
C LEU A 140 8.32 13.75 6.83
N PHE A 141 8.52 15.05 6.65
CA PHE A 141 8.71 15.66 5.33
C PHE A 141 9.97 15.07 4.67
N VAL A 142 11.12 15.12 5.33
CA VAL A 142 12.38 14.55 4.81
C VAL A 142 12.21 13.08 4.45
N LEU A 143 11.59 12.27 5.32
CA LEU A 143 11.33 10.86 5.03
C LEU A 143 10.52 10.66 3.74
N ARG A 144 9.55 11.54 3.45
CA ARG A 144 8.75 11.50 2.22
C ARG A 144 9.51 11.99 0.98
N PHE A 145 10.55 12.80 1.14
CA PHE A 145 11.41 13.25 0.05
C PHE A 145 12.54 12.29 -0.28
N ILE A 146 12.84 11.31 0.59
CA ILE A 146 13.85 10.29 0.32
C ILE A 146 13.31 9.35 -0.78
N PRO A 147 13.89 9.34 -1.99
CA PRO A 147 13.41 8.52 -3.11
C PRO A 147 13.75 7.03 -2.95
N VAL A 148 14.47 6.68 -1.88
CA VAL A 148 15.06 5.35 -1.64
C VAL A 148 14.00 4.30 -1.27
N SER A 149 12.78 4.70 -0.90
CA SER A 149 11.75 3.77 -0.42
C SER A 149 10.39 4.01 -1.09
N PRO A 150 9.67 2.95 -1.51
CA PRO A 150 8.28 3.09 -1.93
C PRO A 150 7.47 3.78 -0.83
N PHE A 151 6.62 4.75 -1.20
CA PHE A 151 5.81 5.51 -0.25
C PHE A 151 5.07 4.62 0.77
N VAL A 152 4.71 3.41 0.33
CA VAL A 152 4.06 2.39 1.14
C VAL A 152 4.90 1.95 2.33
N VAL A 153 6.20 1.72 2.12
CA VAL A 153 7.10 1.23 3.18
C VAL A 153 7.25 2.30 4.27
N ILE A 154 7.28 3.57 3.89
CA ILE A 154 7.30 4.69 4.85
C ILE A 154 6.05 4.64 5.73
N ASN A 155 4.86 4.47 5.15
CA ASN A 155 3.61 4.38 5.94
C ASN A 155 3.61 3.21 6.93
N LEU A 156 4.11 2.04 6.50
CA LEU A 156 4.29 0.89 7.39
C LEU A 156 5.22 1.23 8.55
N ILE A 157 6.39 1.81 8.26
CA ILE A 157 7.38 2.21 9.27
C ILE A 157 6.76 3.20 10.26
N LEU A 158 6.04 4.21 9.77
CA LEU A 158 5.40 5.22 10.60
C LEU A 158 4.36 4.61 11.54
N GLY A 159 3.58 3.62 11.10
CA GLY A 159 2.63 2.94 11.98
C GLY A 159 3.30 2.17 13.13
N LEU A 160 4.57 1.78 12.96
CA LEU A 160 5.36 1.10 14.01
C LEU A 160 5.97 2.08 15.03
N THR A 161 5.97 3.38 14.74
CA THR A 161 6.49 4.44 15.63
C THR A 161 5.53 4.77 16.77
N ASN A 162 5.95 5.70 17.65
CA ASN A 162 5.13 6.23 18.74
C ASN A 162 4.33 7.49 18.37
N LEU A 163 4.25 7.84 17.08
CA LEU A 163 3.38 8.93 16.61
C LEU A 163 1.97 8.78 17.19
N ARG A 164 1.42 9.89 17.72
CA ARG A 164 0.03 9.97 18.17
C ARG A 164 -0.87 10.09 16.93
N VAL A 165 -2.01 9.40 16.99
CA VAL A 165 -3.07 9.44 15.97
C VAL A 165 -4.18 10.30 16.55
#